data_AF-A0A0F9G2Q7-F1
#
_entry.id   AF-A0A0F9G2Q7-F1
#
_cell.length_a   1.000
_cell.length_b   1.000
_cell.length_c   1.000
_cell.angle_alpha   90.00
_cell.angle_beta   90.00
_cell.angle_gamma   90.00
#
_symmetry.space_group_name_H-M   'P 1'
#
loop_
_entity.id
_entity.type
_entity.pdbx_description
1 polymer ?
#
loop_
_entity_poly.entity_id
_entity_poly.type
_entity_poly.pdbx_seq_one_letter_code
_entity_poly.pdbx_strand_id
1 'polypeptide(L)'
;GLTLGILPGRDRSRVSRWVRFSTVEGDGQKRNATIINTISVLVAIGANTPGTNMKINSALKTGKPVIIFQPENSGFVQGYMAQSPKLVTITETVAETIAAIKFKLNS
;
A
#
# COMPACT_ATOMS: atom_id res chain seq x y z
N GLY A 1 -5.49 15.30 11.10
CA GLY A 1 -5.25 14.63 9.80
C GLY A 1 -6.57 14.27 9.15
N LEU A 2 -6.54 13.90 7.87
CA LEU A 2 -7.67 13.39 7.10
C LEU A 2 -7.47 11.89 6.85
N THR A 3 -8.49 11.06 7.09
CA THR A 3 -8.42 9.60 6.89
C THR A 3 -9.59 9.13 6.03
N LEU A 4 -9.27 8.35 4.99
CA LEU A 4 -10.23 7.72 4.10
C LEU A 4 -10.11 6.19 4.21
N GLY A 5 -11.18 5.51 4.58
CA GLY A 5 -11.26 4.06 4.65
C GLY A 5 -11.98 3.49 3.43
N ILE A 6 -11.29 2.67 2.63
CA ILE A 6 -11.89 1.95 1.50
C ILE A 6 -12.20 0.53 1.95
N LEU A 7 -13.48 0.26 2.22
CA LEU A 7 -13.97 -0.98 2.83
C LEU A 7 -14.34 -2.01 1.75
N PRO A 8 -14.09 -3.31 1.98
CA PRO A 8 -14.62 -4.37 1.11
C PRO A 8 -16.13 -4.54 1.28
N GLY A 9 -16.80 -5.02 0.23
CA GLY A 9 -18.20 -5.43 0.31
C GLY A 9 -19.15 -4.23 0.30
N ARG A 10 -20.25 -4.32 1.06
CA ARG A 10 -21.32 -3.31 1.09
C ARG A 10 -21.67 -2.81 2.50
N ASP A 11 -21.04 -3.38 3.53
CA ASP A 11 -21.34 -3.09 4.92
C ASP A 11 -20.34 -2.08 5.49
N ARG A 12 -20.85 -0.94 5.94
CA ARG A 12 -20.06 0.14 6.57
C ARG A 12 -20.04 0.07 8.09
N SER A 13 -20.83 -0.81 8.71
CA SER A 13 -20.99 -0.90 10.17
C SER A 13 -19.70 -1.23 10.90
N ARG A 14 -18.76 -1.90 10.23
CA ARG A 14 -17.46 -2.34 10.79
C ARG A 14 -16.35 -1.31 10.64
N VAL A 15 -16.66 -0.08 10.24
CA VAL A 15 -15.64 0.96 10.07
C VAL A 15 -15.03 1.36 11.41
N SER A 16 -13.71 1.53 11.44
CA SER A 16 -13.01 2.00 12.64
C SER A 16 -13.36 3.46 12.96
N ARG A 17 -13.44 3.81 14.25
CA ARG A 17 -13.63 5.19 14.74
C ARG A 17 -12.55 6.17 14.27
N TRP A 18 -11.39 5.67 13.84
CA TRP A 18 -10.28 6.48 13.34
C TRP A 18 -10.43 6.90 11.87
N VAL A 19 -11.46 6.40 11.17
CA VAL A 19 -11.76 6.72 9.77
C VAL A 19 -12.76 7.87 9.71
N ARG A 20 -12.36 9.00 9.13
CA ARG A 20 -13.22 10.18 9.00
C ARG A 20 -14.21 10.06 7.85
N PHE A 21 -13.75 9.54 6.72
CA PHE A 21 -14.60 9.27 5.56
C PHE A 21 -14.41 7.81 5.16
N SER A 22 -15.49 7.13 4.77
CA SER A 22 -15.40 5.77 4.24
C SER A 22 -16.03 5.70 2.87
N THR A 23 -15.67 4.68 2.09
CA THR A 23 -16.45 4.21 0.94
C THR A 23 -16.48 2.69 0.95
N VAL A 24 -17.55 2.10 0.41
CA VAL A 24 -17.66 0.66 0.18
C VAL A 24 -17.44 0.40 -1.29
N GLU A 25 -16.41 -0.37 -1.59
CA GLU A 25 -16.01 -0.73 -2.94
C GLU A 25 -16.12 -2.25 -3.06
N GLY A 26 -17.00 -2.69 -3.97
CA GLY A 26 -17.59 -4.03 -4.03
C GLY A 26 -16.64 -5.20 -3.80
N ASP A 27 -16.28 -5.93 -4.87
CA ASP A 27 -15.38 -7.07 -4.73
C ASP A 27 -13.95 -6.61 -4.36
N GLY A 28 -13.16 -7.53 -3.80
CA GLY A 28 -11.82 -7.22 -3.31
C GLY A 28 -10.84 -6.71 -4.39
N GLN A 29 -11.07 -7.04 -5.67
CA GLN A 29 -10.22 -6.61 -6.78
C GLN A 29 -10.52 -5.19 -7.21
N LYS A 30 -11.80 -4.84 -7.41
CA LYS A 30 -12.24 -3.47 -7.70
C LYS A 30 -11.78 -2.51 -6.61
N ARG A 31 -11.96 -2.90 -5.34
CA ARG A 31 -11.44 -2.14 -4.20
C ARG A 31 -9.94 -1.89 -4.29
N ASN A 32 -9.15 -2.92 -4.61
CA ASN A 32 -7.70 -2.77 -4.74
C ASN A 32 -7.35 -1.81 -5.89
N ALA A 33 -8.02 -1.91 -7.03
CA ALA A 33 -7.81 -0.99 -8.16
C ALA A 33 -8.12 0.46 -7.76
N THR A 34 -9.24 0.70 -7.07
CA THR A 34 -9.61 2.02 -6.55
C THR A 34 -8.54 2.58 -5.60
N ILE A 35 -8.03 1.76 -4.68
CA ILE A 35 -6.90 2.16 -3.80
C ILE A 35 -5.71 2.59 -4.65
N ILE A 36 -5.24 1.75 -5.58
CA ILE A 36 -4.02 2.01 -6.36
C ILE A 36 -4.17 3.24 -7.27
N ASN A 37 -5.34 3.44 -7.85
CA ASN A 37 -5.60 4.60 -8.72
C ASN A 37 -5.68 5.91 -7.93
N THR A 38 -6.04 5.86 -6.64
CA THR A 38 -6.23 7.06 -5.80
C THR A 38 -4.95 7.51 -5.10
N ILE A 39 -3.98 6.63 -4.89
CA ILE A 39 -2.77 6.93 -4.11
C ILE A 39 -1.62 7.45 -4.98
N SER A 40 -0.74 8.24 -4.35
CA SER A 40 0.55 8.63 -4.94
C SER A 40 1.69 7.67 -4.54
N VAL A 41 1.67 7.17 -3.30
CA VAL A 41 2.66 6.23 -2.76
C VAL A 41 1.94 5.13 -1.98
N LEU A 42 2.33 3.88 -2.18
CA LEU A 42 1.85 2.75 -1.37
C LEU A 42 2.86 2.46 -0.25
N VAL A 43 2.40 2.42 1.00
CA VAL A 43 3.18 1.91 2.12
C VAL A 43 2.58 0.58 2.57
N ALA A 44 3.34 -0.50 2.41
CA ALA A 44 3.00 -1.81 2.93
C ALA A 44 3.69 -2.00 4.28
N ILE A 45 2.92 -2.36 5.31
CA ILE A 45 3.45 -2.72 6.63
C ILE A 45 3.58 -4.25 6.64
N GLY A 46 4.82 -4.74 6.72
CA GLY A 46 5.16 -6.11 6.38
C GLY A 46 4.92 -6.42 4.89
N ALA A 47 5.01 -7.70 4.52
CA ALA A 47 4.73 -8.19 3.16
C ALA A 47 4.48 -9.71 3.14
N ASN A 48 3.68 -10.23 4.08
CA ASN A 48 3.52 -11.66 4.32
C ASN A 48 2.15 -12.22 3.92
N THR A 49 1.16 -11.38 3.60
CA THR A 49 -0.19 -11.84 3.25
C THR A 49 -0.48 -11.74 1.74
N PRO A 50 -1.27 -12.67 1.17
CA PRO A 50 -1.67 -12.62 -0.24
C PRO A 50 -2.37 -11.30 -0.62
N GLY A 51 -3.17 -10.75 0.29
CA GLY A 51 -3.90 -9.50 0.07
C GLY A 51 -2.99 -8.29 -0.05
N THR A 52 -1.94 -8.20 0.76
CA THR A 52 -0.92 -7.15 0.67
C THR A 52 -0.08 -7.31 -0.60
N ASN A 53 0.36 -8.53 -0.90
CA ASN A 53 1.18 -8.84 -2.07
C ASN A 53 0.46 -8.50 -3.39
N MET A 54 -0.85 -8.73 -3.45
CA MET A 54 -1.67 -8.34 -4.60
C MET A 54 -1.71 -6.83 -4.82
N LYS A 55 -1.79 -6.03 -3.75
CA LYS A 55 -1.75 -4.56 -3.84
C LYS A 55 -0.37 -4.05 -4.25
N ILE A 56 0.70 -4.64 -3.70
CA ILE A 56 2.08 -4.35 -4.11
C ILE A 56 2.25 -4.61 -5.61
N ASN A 57 1.85 -5.80 -6.08
CA ASN A 57 1.90 -6.16 -7.49
C ASN A 57 1.13 -5.17 -8.39
N SER A 58 -0.08 -4.78 -7.97
CA SER A 58 -0.90 -3.83 -8.72
C SER A 58 -0.29 -2.43 -8.74
N ALA A 59 0.31 -1.97 -7.64
CA ALA A 59 1.02 -0.71 -7.57
C ALA A 59 2.23 -0.69 -8.52
N LEU A 60 3.07 -1.73 -8.48
CA LEU A 60 4.23 -1.85 -9.35
C LEU A 60 3.85 -1.90 -10.83
N LYS A 61 2.82 -2.68 -11.18
CA LYS A 61 2.28 -2.74 -12.56
C LYS A 61 1.77 -1.40 -13.08
N THR A 62 1.32 -0.52 -12.19
CA THR A 62 0.82 0.83 -12.54
C THR A 62 1.88 1.92 -12.36
N GLY A 63 3.14 1.55 -12.10
CA GLY A 63 4.25 2.48 -11.93
C GLY A 63 4.22 3.27 -10.62
N LYS A 64 3.39 2.88 -9.65
CA LYS A 64 3.30 3.55 -8.35
C LYS A 64 4.48 3.17 -7.46
N PRO A 65 5.14 4.12 -6.80
CA PRO A 65 6.18 3.82 -5.83
C PRO A 65 5.62 3.05 -4.63
N VAL A 66 6.38 2.06 -4.17
CA VAL A 66 6.04 1.17 -3.06
C VAL A 66 7.14 1.26 -2.00
N ILE A 67 6.73 1.51 -0.77
CA ILE A 67 7.59 1.43 0.42
C ILE A 67 7.14 0.22 1.24
N ILE A 68 8.07 -0.68 1.56
CA ILE A 68 7.81 -1.84 2.41
C ILE A 68 8.47 -1.58 3.76
N PHE A 69 7.64 -1.37 4.78
CA PHE A 69 8.06 -1.08 6.14
C PHE A 69 8.12 -2.36 6.97
N GLN A 70 9.26 -2.61 7.61
CA GLN A 70 9.52 -3.79 8.44
C GLN A 70 9.11 -5.10 7.77
N PRO A 71 9.63 -5.42 6.57
CA PRO A 71 9.36 -6.71 5.96
C PRO A 71 9.94 -7.86 6.79
N GLU A 72 9.17 -8.94 6.93
CA GLU A 72 9.75 -10.22 7.27
C GLU A 72 10.74 -10.66 6.18
N ASN A 73 11.83 -11.31 6.57
CA ASN A 73 12.86 -11.78 5.65
C ASN A 73 12.30 -12.91 4.77
N SER A 74 11.68 -12.50 3.67
CA SER A 74 10.90 -13.35 2.78
C SER A 74 11.38 -13.17 1.34
N GLY A 75 11.40 -14.27 0.58
CA GLY A 75 11.78 -14.25 -0.83
C GLY A 75 10.92 -13.31 -1.70
N PHE A 76 9.69 -13.00 -1.26
CA PHE A 76 8.81 -12.05 -1.93
C PHE A 76 9.39 -10.64 -1.99
N VAL A 77 9.94 -10.16 -0.88
CA VAL A 77 10.49 -8.80 -0.77
C VAL A 77 11.71 -8.66 -1.68
N GLN A 78 12.58 -9.68 -1.71
CA GLN A 78 13.70 -9.74 -2.65
C GLN A 78 13.20 -9.77 -4.11
N GLY A 79 12.15 -10.55 -4.39
CA GLY A 79 11.52 -10.62 -5.70
C GLY A 79 10.98 -9.27 -6.19
N TYR A 80 10.40 -8.45 -5.31
CA TYR A 80 9.93 -7.11 -5.65
C TYR A 80 11.07 -6.15 -5.95
N MET A 81 12.12 -6.17 -5.14
CA MET A 81 13.32 -5.36 -5.37
C MET A 81 14.00 -5.72 -6.69
N ALA A 82 14.08 -7.00 -7.04
CA ALA A 82 14.66 -7.45 -8.30
C ALA A 82 13.84 -7.01 -9.52
N GLN A 83 12.50 -7.08 -9.43
CA GLN A 83 11.61 -6.74 -10.53
C GLN A 83 11.44 -5.23 -10.76
N SER A 84 11.51 -4.42 -9.70
CA SER A 84 11.18 -2.99 -9.79
C SER A 84 12.07 -2.14 -8.87
N PRO A 85 13.41 -2.20 -9.01
CA PRO A 85 14.35 -1.59 -8.08
C PRO A 85 14.21 -0.07 -7.95
N LYS A 86 13.68 0.61 -8.98
CA LYS A 86 13.44 2.06 -8.95
C LYS A 86 12.18 2.45 -8.17
N LEU A 87 11.21 1.54 -8.10
CA LEU A 87 9.89 1.81 -7.50
C LEU A 87 9.77 1.29 -6.07
N VAL A 88 10.56 0.29 -5.69
CA VAL A 88 10.51 -0.32 -4.36
C VAL A 88 11.56 0.31 -3.43
N THR A 89 11.17 0.56 -2.18
CA THR A 89 12.07 1.01 -1.11
C THR A 89 11.74 0.22 0.15
N ILE A 90 12.76 -0.27 0.85
CA ILE A 90 12.60 -0.99 2.12
C ILE A 90 13.04 -0.07 3.26
N THR A 91 12.30 -0.06 4.36
CA THR A 91 12.56 0.81 5.52
C THR A 91 12.29 0.05 6.81
N GLU A 92 13.09 0.30 7.84
CA GLU A 92 12.97 -0.37 9.15
C GLU A 92 12.38 0.55 10.23
N THR A 93 12.50 1.87 10.03
CA THR A 93 11.99 2.87 10.96
C THR A 93 10.89 3.75 10.36
N VAL A 94 10.05 4.31 11.23
CA VAL A 94 9.01 5.26 10.81
C VAL A 94 9.63 6.53 10.21
N ALA A 95 10.77 6.99 10.75
CA ALA A 95 11.47 8.16 10.25
C ALA A 95 11.96 7.96 8.80
N GLU A 96 12.58 6.80 8.52
CA GLU A 96 12.96 6.40 7.16
C GLU A 96 11.75 6.31 6.23
N THR A 97 10.65 5.70 6.69
CA THR A 97 9.42 5.59 5.92
C THR A 97 8.90 6.97 5.51
N ILE A 98 8.85 7.92 6.45
CA ILE A 98 8.40 9.29 6.18
C ILE A 98 9.36 10.00 5.22
N ALA A 99 10.67 9.83 5.39
CA ALA A 99 11.65 10.42 4.47
C ALA A 99 11.50 9.85 3.05
N ALA A 100 11.30 8.54 2.91
CA ALA A 100 11.08 7.88 1.64
C ALA A 100 9.77 8.34 0.96
N ILE A 101 8.67 8.52 1.72
CA ILE A 101 7.43 9.09 1.19
C ILE A 101 7.69 10.48 0.61
N LYS A 102 8.35 11.37 1.36
CA LYS A 102 8.64 12.73 0.90
C LYS A 102 9.51 12.74 -0.35
N PHE A 103 10.51 11.85 -0.42
CA PHE A 103 11.36 11.71 -1.61
C PHE A 103 10.53 11.29 -2.83
N LYS A 104 9.71 10.23 -2.70
CA LYS A 104 8.91 9.69 -3.81
C LYS A 104 7.78 10.59 -4.29
N LEU A 105 7.31 11.53 -3.46
CA LEU A 105 6.30 12.51 -3.87
C LEU A 105 6.87 13.66 -4.71
N ASN A 106 8.18 13.92 -4.62
CA ASN A 106 8.84 15.05 -5.28
C ASN A 106 9.75 14.61 -6.45
N SER A 107 9.80 13.31 -6.74
CA SER A 107 10.58 12.69 -7.83
C SER A 107 9.71 12.34 -9.02
#